data_AF-A0A670ZSA0-F1
#
_entry.id   AF-A0A670ZSA0-F1
#
_cell.length_a   1.000
_cell.length_b   1.000
_cell.length_c   1.000
_cell.angle_alpha   90.00
_cell.angle_beta   90.00
_cell.angle_gamma   90.00
#
_symmetry.space_group_name_H-M   'P 1'
#
loop_
_entity.id
_entity.type
_entity.pdbx_description
1 polymer ?
#
loop_
_entity_poly.entity_id
_entity_poly.type
_entity_poly.pdbx_seq_one_letter_code
_entity_poly.pdbx_strand_id
1 'polypeptide(L)'
;LHPPSHKGPATTTARSRQSPRILVVDIHPPHWDNTCRKLCEALENVFCLACSLTGSSRIPSFSLYVVQNQQECLLPFVALKGGFPRLQSCFAELGALPKEGVVQPKEEAVVQAVLDGLQQFKQYTGQGMAGACLNSSSVEVRKWAQPKGQEVQHI
;
A
#
# COMPACT_ATOMS: atom_id res chain seq x y z
N LEU A 1 27.16 48.37 -26.02
CA LEU A 1 27.43 47.14 -25.23
C LEU A 1 26.35 47.03 -24.16
N HIS A 2 25.53 45.98 -24.20
CA HIS A 2 24.52 45.68 -23.18
C HIS A 2 24.91 44.30 -22.60
N PRO A 3 25.05 44.11 -21.29
CA PRO A 3 25.36 42.78 -20.76
C PRO A 3 24.10 41.89 -20.80
N PRO A 4 24.20 40.61 -21.18
CA PRO A 4 23.09 39.68 -21.07
C PRO A 4 22.84 39.33 -19.61
N SER A 5 21.59 39.51 -19.18
CA SER A 5 21.09 39.12 -17.88
C SER A 5 21.12 37.59 -17.76
N HIS A 6 21.98 37.07 -16.88
CA HIS A 6 22.05 35.63 -16.57
C HIS A 6 20.76 35.19 -15.86
N LYS A 7 19.83 34.65 -16.64
CA LYS A 7 18.69 33.91 -16.12
C LYS A 7 19.22 32.56 -15.63
N GLY A 8 19.61 32.50 -14.35
CA GLY A 8 20.00 31.26 -13.70
C GLY A 8 18.88 30.22 -13.82
N PRO A 9 19.19 28.93 -14.04
CA PRO A 9 18.16 27.91 -14.09
C PRO A 9 17.46 27.87 -12.73
N ALA A 10 16.15 28.12 -12.74
CA ALA A 10 15.28 27.83 -11.61
C ALA A 10 15.56 26.38 -11.21
N THR A 11 16.17 26.19 -10.05
CA THR A 11 16.38 24.88 -9.46
C THR A 11 15.00 24.42 -9.04
N THR A 12 14.27 23.80 -9.97
CA THR A 12 13.06 23.06 -9.69
C THR A 12 13.48 21.99 -8.72
N THR A 13 13.26 22.24 -7.43
CA THR A 13 13.47 21.24 -6.39
C THR A 13 12.65 20.05 -6.80
N ALA A 14 13.33 18.98 -7.21
CA ALA A 14 12.71 17.74 -7.64
C ALA A 14 11.98 17.19 -6.42
N ARG A 15 10.71 17.56 -6.29
CA ARG A 15 9.83 17.05 -5.25
C ARG A 15 9.85 15.55 -5.43
N SER A 16 10.50 14.85 -4.50
CA SER A 16 10.60 13.39 -4.53
C SER A 16 9.20 12.85 -4.77
N ARG A 17 8.97 12.25 -5.93
CA ARG A 17 7.66 11.76 -6.35
C ARG A 17 7.35 10.58 -5.45
N GLN A 18 6.57 10.80 -4.40
CA GLN A 18 6.15 9.73 -3.52
C GLN A 18 5.04 8.97 -4.25
N SER A 19 5.23 7.66 -4.41
CA SER A 19 4.27 6.83 -5.13
C SER A 19 3.17 6.35 -4.18
N PRO A 20 1.90 6.36 -4.63
CA PRO A 20 0.84 5.59 -4.01
C PRO A 20 1.25 4.14 -3.80
N ARG A 21 0.77 3.52 -2.72
CA ARG A 21 1.17 2.16 -2.31
C ARG A 21 -0.03 1.22 -2.26
N ILE A 22 0.14 0.03 -2.84
CA ILE A 22 -0.77 -1.10 -2.67
C ILE A 22 -0.04 -2.16 -1.85
N LEU A 23 -0.65 -2.61 -0.77
CA LEU A 23 -0.19 -3.78 -0.02
C LEU A 23 -1.16 -4.94 -0.29
N VAL A 24 -0.62 -6.07 -0.74
CA VAL A 24 -1.36 -7.32 -0.90
C VAL A 24 -0.87 -8.28 0.19
N VAL A 25 -1.77 -8.70 1.07
CA VAL A 25 -1.43 -9.55 2.22
C VAL A 25 -1.98 -10.95 2.01
N ASP A 26 -1.08 -11.91 2.00
CA ASP A 26 -1.44 -13.32 2.11
C ASP A 26 -1.77 -13.66 3.57
N ILE A 27 -3.01 -14.10 3.81
CA ILE A 27 -3.54 -14.42 5.14
C ILE A 27 -3.63 -15.94 5.39
N HIS A 28 -2.94 -16.75 4.58
CA HIS A 28 -3.04 -18.20 4.68
C HIS A 28 -2.49 -18.74 6.01
N PRO A 29 -3.13 -19.78 6.62
CA PRO A 29 -2.60 -20.49 7.78
C PRO A 29 -1.19 -21.08 7.53
N PRO A 30 -0.41 -21.44 8.57
CA PRO A 30 -0.82 -21.68 9.96
C PRO A 30 -0.53 -20.56 10.98
N HIS A 31 0.06 -19.44 10.59
CA HIS A 31 0.56 -18.43 11.54
C HIS A 31 0.00 -17.03 11.34
N TRP A 32 -1.08 -16.89 10.57
CA TRP A 32 -1.73 -15.60 10.33
C TRP A 32 -2.07 -14.90 11.65
N ASP A 33 -2.58 -15.60 12.66
CA ASP A 33 -2.92 -14.98 13.96
C ASP A 33 -1.76 -14.27 14.65
N ASN A 34 -0.61 -14.92 14.71
CA ASN A 34 0.60 -14.35 15.32
C ASN A 34 1.21 -13.24 14.44
N THR A 35 0.97 -13.31 13.13
CA THR A 35 1.55 -12.41 12.13
C THR A 35 0.68 -11.17 11.95
N CYS A 36 -0.64 -11.30 11.98
CA CYS A 36 -1.63 -10.25 11.78
C CYS A 36 -1.44 -9.14 12.81
N ARG A 37 -1.36 -9.49 14.11
CA ARG A 37 -1.11 -8.50 15.17
C ARG A 37 0.19 -7.72 14.92
N LYS A 38 1.29 -8.42 14.63
CA LYS A 38 2.60 -7.79 14.36
C LYS A 38 2.58 -6.93 13.10
N LEU A 39 1.85 -7.36 12.07
CA LEU A 39 1.68 -6.62 10.83
C LEU A 39 0.86 -5.35 11.06
N CYS A 40 -0.27 -5.43 11.77
CA CYS A 40 -1.06 -4.27 12.14
C CYS A 40 -0.23 -3.26 12.95
N GLU A 41 0.47 -3.71 14.00
CA GLU A 41 1.37 -2.86 14.79
C GLU A 41 2.46 -2.21 13.92
N ALA A 42 3.08 -2.96 13.00
CA ALA A 42 4.08 -2.43 12.09
C ALA A 42 3.50 -1.40 11.11
N LEU A 43 2.31 -1.66 10.55
CA LEU A 43 1.62 -0.74 9.65
C LEU A 43 1.21 0.55 10.37
N GLU A 44 0.64 0.45 11.56
CA GLU A 44 0.33 1.60 12.41
C GLU A 44 1.56 2.46 12.65
N ASN A 45 2.69 1.85 13.06
CA ASN A 45 3.94 2.57 13.28
C ASN A 45 4.45 3.27 12.01
N VAL A 46 4.43 2.57 10.86
CA VAL A 46 4.82 3.15 9.57
C VAL A 46 3.94 4.34 9.23
N PHE A 47 2.63 4.26 9.42
CA PHE A 47 1.72 5.34 9.09
C PHE A 47 1.75 6.50 10.09
N CYS A 48 1.93 6.23 11.38
CA CYS A 48 2.21 7.26 12.38
C CYS A 48 3.44 8.08 11.97
N LEU A 49 4.53 7.41 11.56
CA LEU A 49 5.74 8.09 11.09
C LEU A 49 5.50 8.81 9.76
N ALA A 50 4.84 8.18 8.79
CA ALA A 50 4.57 8.78 7.48
C ALA A 50 3.68 10.04 7.57
N CYS A 51 2.77 10.09 8.54
CA CYS A 51 1.83 11.20 8.75
C CYS A 51 2.37 12.30 9.69
N SER A 52 3.30 11.98 10.60
CA SER A 52 3.81 12.95 11.60
C SER A 52 4.98 13.81 11.09
N LEU A 53 5.62 13.42 9.99
CA LEU A 53 6.72 14.19 9.41
C LEU A 53 6.19 15.48 8.75
N THR A 54 6.70 16.62 9.18
CA THR A 54 6.42 17.91 8.56
C THR A 54 6.90 17.92 7.10
N GLY A 55 6.01 18.22 6.15
CA GLY A 55 6.35 18.29 4.73
C GLY A 55 5.39 17.49 3.84
N SER A 56 5.83 17.16 2.62
CA SER A 56 5.06 16.29 1.72
C SER A 56 5.04 14.85 2.24
N SER A 57 3.84 14.26 2.36
CA SER A 57 3.69 12.87 2.82
C SER A 57 4.58 11.92 2.01
N ARG A 58 5.32 11.05 2.72
CA ARG A 58 6.17 10.00 2.12
C ARG A 58 5.35 8.87 1.49
N ILE A 59 4.07 8.81 1.81
CA ILE A 59 3.12 7.89 1.22
C ILE A 59 1.84 8.69 0.98
N PRO A 60 1.59 9.17 -0.25
CA PRO A 60 0.50 10.11 -0.48
C PRO A 60 -0.87 9.44 -0.31
N SER A 61 -0.97 8.17 -0.73
CA SER A 61 -2.16 7.34 -0.57
C SER A 61 -1.79 5.86 -0.46
N PHE A 62 -2.71 5.10 0.12
CA PHE A 62 -2.52 3.68 0.42
C PHE A 62 -3.80 2.89 0.14
N SER A 63 -3.64 1.64 -0.31
CA SER A 63 -4.70 0.66 -0.46
C SER A 63 -4.23 -0.71 0.05
N LEU A 64 -5.15 -1.48 0.63
CA LEU A 64 -4.89 -2.80 1.21
C LEU A 64 -5.81 -3.84 0.61
N TYR A 65 -5.19 -4.93 0.17
CA TYR A 65 -5.85 -6.14 -0.29
C TYR A 65 -5.41 -7.32 0.55
N VAL A 66 -6.32 -8.26 0.74
CA VAL A 66 -6.01 -9.57 1.31
C VAL A 66 -6.25 -10.66 0.28
N VAL A 67 -5.46 -11.72 0.36
CA VAL A 67 -5.58 -12.88 -0.50
C VAL A 67 -5.63 -14.13 0.37
N GLN A 68 -6.69 -14.90 0.17
CA GLN A 68 -6.85 -16.26 0.69
C GLN A 68 -7.24 -17.17 -0.47
N ASN A 69 -8.51 -17.56 -0.59
CA ASN A 69 -9.03 -18.27 -1.76
C ASN A 69 -9.27 -17.34 -2.96
N GLN A 70 -9.67 -16.09 -2.66
CA GLN A 70 -9.87 -15.01 -3.60
C GLN A 70 -9.20 -13.74 -3.06
N GLN A 71 -9.15 -12.70 -3.89
CA GLN A 71 -8.72 -11.38 -3.46
C GLN A 71 -9.89 -10.60 -2.88
N GLU A 72 -9.64 -9.85 -1.82
CA GLU A 72 -10.60 -8.93 -1.22
C GLU A 72 -9.93 -7.58 -0.95
N CYS A 73 -10.61 -6.50 -1.31
CA CYS A 73 -10.17 -5.14 -1.03
C CYS A 73 -10.67 -4.71 0.35
N LEU A 74 -9.79 -4.69 1.36
CA LEU A 74 -10.14 -4.18 2.69
C LEU A 74 -10.10 -2.65 2.77
N LEU A 75 -9.23 -2.04 1.97
CA LEU A 75 -9.09 -0.59 1.96
C LEU A 75 -8.85 -0.10 0.53
N PRO A 76 -9.83 0.56 -0.10
CA PRO A 76 -9.58 1.26 -1.36
C PRO A 76 -8.60 2.41 -1.13
N PHE A 77 -8.09 3.00 -2.21
CA PHE A 77 -7.16 4.13 -2.08
C PHE A 77 -7.69 5.24 -1.18
N VAL A 78 -6.96 5.52 -0.10
CA VAL A 78 -7.21 6.65 0.80
C VAL A 78 -5.95 7.51 0.91
N ALA A 79 -6.14 8.83 0.99
CA ALA A 79 -5.07 9.73 1.36
C ALA A 79 -4.70 9.49 2.83
N LEU A 80 -3.41 9.34 3.13
CA LEU A 80 -2.98 9.07 4.50
C LEU A 80 -3.13 10.29 5.41
N LYS A 81 -2.96 11.49 4.85
CA LYS A 81 -3.18 12.74 5.58
C LYS A 81 -4.67 12.85 5.92
N GLY A 82 -5.01 12.69 7.20
CA GLY A 82 -6.40 12.68 7.68
C GLY A 82 -7.13 11.34 7.50
N GLY A 83 -6.50 10.32 6.91
CA GLY A 83 -7.08 8.99 6.69
C GLY A 83 -6.88 8.00 7.83
N PHE A 84 -6.27 8.41 8.94
CA PHE A 84 -5.89 7.50 10.02
C PHE A 84 -7.06 6.71 10.64
N PRO A 85 -8.26 7.30 10.87
CA PRO A 85 -9.40 6.54 11.37
C PRO A 85 -9.80 5.38 10.44
N ARG A 86 -9.72 5.58 9.11
CA ARG A 86 -10.01 4.52 8.13
C ARG A 86 -8.95 3.41 8.15
N LEU A 87 -7.68 3.76 8.39
CA LEU A 87 -6.62 2.76 8.55
C LEU A 87 -6.85 1.91 9.79
N GLN A 88 -7.24 2.52 10.91
CA GLN A 88 -7.52 1.79 12.15
C GLN A 88 -8.71 0.82 11.99
N SER A 89 -9.80 1.25 11.35
CA SER A 89 -10.91 0.35 11.01
C SER A 89 -10.44 -0.81 10.14
N CYS A 90 -9.65 -0.52 9.11
CA CYS A 90 -9.08 -1.53 8.22
C CYS A 90 -8.20 -2.56 8.96
N PHE A 91 -7.40 -2.14 9.94
CA PHE A 91 -6.58 -3.07 10.74
C PHE A 91 -7.42 -3.92 11.69
N ALA A 92 -8.50 -3.37 12.24
CA ALA A 92 -9.46 -4.14 13.02
C ALA A 92 -10.15 -5.20 12.16
N GLU A 93 -10.57 -4.83 10.95
CA GLU A 93 -11.16 -5.76 9.97
C GLU A 93 -10.17 -6.85 9.55
N LEU A 94 -8.92 -6.49 9.27
CA LEU A 94 -7.84 -7.44 8.95
C LEU A 94 -7.62 -8.48 10.06
N GLY A 95 -7.76 -8.08 11.32
CA GLY A 95 -7.70 -8.97 12.49
C GLY A 95 -8.93 -9.84 12.70
N ALA A 96 -10.08 -9.45 12.16
CA ALA A 96 -11.36 -10.15 12.27
C ALA A 96 -11.61 -11.15 11.12
N LEU A 97 -10.75 -11.18 10.11
CA LEU A 97 -10.93 -12.06 8.95
C LEU A 97 -10.99 -13.55 9.32
N PRO A 98 -11.86 -14.32 8.64
CA PRO A 98 -12.00 -15.75 8.88
C PRO A 98 -10.71 -16.48 8.54
N LYS A 99 -10.42 -17.51 9.33
CA LYS A 99 -9.13 -18.22 9.31
C LYS A 99 -9.23 -19.55 8.57
N GLU A 100 -10.42 -19.89 8.09
CA GLU A 100 -10.69 -21.15 7.39
C GLU A 100 -10.30 -21.10 5.91
N GLY A 101 -9.38 -21.97 5.51
CA GLY A 101 -9.08 -22.27 4.12
C GLY A 101 -7.74 -22.96 4.00
N VAL A 102 -7.71 -24.21 3.54
CA VAL A 102 -6.48 -25.02 3.31
C VAL A 102 -6.10 -24.98 1.82
N VAL A 103 -6.28 -23.84 1.17
CA VAL A 103 -5.83 -23.63 -0.21
C VAL A 103 -4.86 -22.48 -0.26
N GLN A 104 -3.59 -22.79 -0.55
CA GLN A 104 -2.56 -21.78 -0.77
C GLN A 104 -3.09 -20.68 -1.71
N PRO A 105 -2.65 -19.43 -1.53
CA PRO A 105 -3.04 -18.36 -2.41
C PRO A 105 -2.77 -18.75 -3.85
N LYS A 106 -3.82 -18.76 -4.65
CA LYS A 106 -3.70 -18.86 -6.10
C LYS A 106 -2.91 -17.65 -6.58
N GLU A 107 -1.86 -17.88 -7.36
CA GLU A 107 -1.06 -16.81 -7.97
C GLU A 107 -1.97 -15.83 -8.72
N GLU A 108 -3.04 -16.37 -9.32
CA GLU A 108 -4.12 -15.62 -9.97
C GLU A 108 -4.79 -14.61 -9.04
N ALA A 109 -5.03 -14.94 -7.77
CA ALA A 109 -5.69 -14.02 -6.83
C ALA A 109 -4.80 -12.82 -6.51
N VAL A 110 -3.49 -13.01 -6.39
CA VAL A 110 -2.53 -11.90 -6.25
C VAL A 110 -2.55 -11.03 -7.49
N VAL A 111 -2.53 -11.62 -8.69
CA VAL A 111 -2.61 -10.88 -9.95
C VAL A 111 -3.91 -10.06 -10.02
N GLN A 112 -5.05 -10.64 -9.62
CA GLN A 112 -6.33 -9.93 -9.59
C GLN A 112 -6.33 -8.76 -8.60
N ALA A 113 -5.76 -8.91 -7.40
CA ALA A 113 -5.62 -7.83 -6.44
C ALA A 113 -4.83 -6.65 -7.01
N VAL A 114 -3.75 -6.94 -7.75
CA VAL A 114 -2.94 -5.91 -8.41
C VAL A 114 -3.71 -5.23 -9.54
N LEU A 115 -4.39 -5.99 -10.40
CA LEU A 115 -5.18 -5.43 -11.50
C LEU A 115 -6.32 -4.55 -10.99
N ASP A 116 -7.06 -5.01 -9.97
CA ASP A 116 -8.13 -4.24 -9.33
C ASP A 116 -7.58 -2.96 -8.69
N GLY A 117 -6.49 -3.06 -7.92
CA GLY A 117 -5.86 -1.89 -7.32
C GLY A 117 -5.39 -0.87 -8.36
N LEU A 118 -4.82 -1.31 -9.48
CA LEU A 118 -4.45 -0.41 -10.58
C LEU A 118 -5.67 0.24 -11.23
N GLN A 119 -6.78 -0.47 -11.37
CA GLN A 119 -8.04 0.09 -11.87
C GLN A 119 -8.62 1.12 -10.90
N GLN A 120 -8.67 0.80 -9.60
CA GLN A 120 -9.09 1.74 -8.56
C GLN A 120 -8.20 2.98 -8.55
N PHE A 121 -6.89 2.83 -8.76
CA PHE A 121 -5.97 3.95 -8.85
C PHE A 121 -6.30 4.88 -10.03
N LYS A 122 -6.61 4.33 -11.21
CA LYS A 122 -7.04 5.12 -12.38
C LYS A 122 -8.32 5.88 -12.10
N GLN A 123 -9.27 5.28 -11.38
CA GLN A 123 -10.52 5.95 -11.00
C GLN A 123 -10.28 7.04 -9.95
N TYR A 124 -9.49 6.73 -8.93
CA TYR A 124 -9.08 7.65 -7.86
C TYR A 124 -8.38 8.90 -8.42
N THR A 125 -7.58 8.73 -9.47
CA THR A 125 -6.88 9.83 -10.14
C THR A 125 -7.70 10.50 -11.25
N GLY A 126 -8.60 9.76 -11.92
CA GLY A 126 -9.34 10.22 -13.11
C GLY A 126 -10.70 10.87 -12.87
N GLN A 127 -11.39 10.61 -11.75
CA GLN A 127 -12.79 11.05 -11.51
C GLN A 127 -13.00 12.11 -10.41
N GLY A 128 -11.99 12.94 -10.08
CA GLY A 128 -12.28 14.22 -9.41
C GLY A 128 -11.98 14.34 -7.91
N MET A 129 -11.02 13.58 -7.37
CA MET A 129 -10.31 14.03 -6.16
C MET A 129 -9.09 14.88 -6.54
N ALA A 130 -9.37 15.99 -7.25
CA ALA A 130 -8.40 16.99 -7.73
C ALA A 130 -7.72 17.82 -6.61
N GLY A 131 -7.53 17.22 -5.42
CA GLY A 131 -6.83 17.84 -4.28
C GLY A 131 -5.48 17.19 -3.96
N ALA A 132 -5.30 15.92 -4.34
CA ALA A 132 -3.99 15.27 -4.25
C ALA A 132 -3.32 15.39 -5.61
N CYS A 133 -2.44 16.38 -5.78
CA CYS A 133 -1.49 16.39 -6.89
C CYS A 133 -0.59 15.14 -6.76
N LEU A 134 -1.09 13.98 -7.16
CA LEU A 134 -0.30 12.78 -7.35
C LEU A 134 0.53 13.02 -8.60
N ASN A 135 1.68 13.64 -8.39
CA ASN A 135 2.70 13.90 -9.40
C ASN A 135 3.44 12.61 -9.81
N SER A 136 2.98 11.44 -9.34
CA SER A 136 3.52 10.14 -9.68
C SER A 136 2.67 9.44 -10.74
N SER A 137 3.33 8.95 -11.79
CA SER A 137 2.78 8.08 -12.83
C SER A 137 2.97 6.60 -12.48
N SER A 138 3.37 6.30 -11.24
CA SER A 138 3.75 4.97 -10.78
C SER A 138 3.07 4.65 -9.46
N VAL A 139 2.73 3.37 -9.27
CA VAL A 139 2.19 2.80 -8.04
C VAL A 139 3.16 1.73 -7.57
N GLU A 140 3.51 1.78 -6.29
CA GLU A 140 4.35 0.74 -5.68
C GLU A 140 3.46 -0.35 -5.11
N VAL A 141 3.66 -1.58 -5.58
CA VAL A 141 2.93 -2.76 -5.11
C VAL A 141 3.87 -3.61 -4.26
N ARG A 142 3.43 -3.98 -3.06
CA ARG A 142 4.16 -4.91 -2.18
C ARG A 142 3.26 -6.07 -1.82
N LYS A 143 3.78 -7.29 -1.98
CA LYS A 143 3.17 -8.50 -1.44
C LYS A 143 3.80 -8.81 -0.10
N TRP A 144 3.00 -9.02 0.92
CA TRP A 144 3.41 -9.70 2.15
C TRP A 144 2.97 -11.15 2.07
N ALA A 145 3.93 -12.07 2.24
CA ALA A 145 3.68 -13.48 2.36
C ALA A 145 4.71 -14.09 3.30
N GLN A 146 4.31 -15.11 4.04
CA GLN A 146 5.23 -15.82 4.90
C GLN A 146 6.18 -16.68 4.06
N PRO A 147 7.49 -16.69 4.34
CA PRO A 147 8.40 -17.62 3.68
C PRO A 147 7.99 -19.07 3.99
N LYS A 148 7.87 -19.91 2.96
CA LYS A 148 7.67 -21.35 3.14
C LYS A 148 8.95 -21.91 3.77
N GLY A 149 8.83 -22.53 4.94
CA GLY A 149 9.93 -23.29 5.53
C GLY A 149 10.32 -24.41 4.57
N GLN A 150 11.60 -24.58 4.28
CA GLN A 150 12.08 -25.78 3.60
C GLN A 150 11.78 -26.97 4.51
N GLU A 151 10.91 -27.86 4.05
CA GLU A 151 10.77 -29.18 4.62
C GLU A 151 12.09 -29.91 4.39
N VAL A 152 12.88 -30.08 5.46
CA VAL A 152 14.09 -30.90 5.42
C VAL A 152 13.59 -32.34 5.30
N GLN A 153 13.54 -32.86 4.07
CA GLN A 153 13.31 -34.28 3.84
C GLN A 153 14.49 -35.04 4.45
N HIS A 154 14.26 -35.65 5.62
CA HIS A 154 15.13 -36.68 6.13
C HIS A 154 14.99 -37.89 5.21
N ILE A 155 16.04 -38.16 4.42
CA ILE A 155 16.25 -39.43 3.69
C ILE A 155 16.95 -40.40 4.64
#